data_AF-A0A1F4QJP1-F1
#
_entry.id   AF-A0A1F4QJP1-F1
#
_cell.length_a   1.000
_cell.length_b   1.000
_cell.length_c   1.000
_cell.angle_alpha   90.00
_cell.angle_beta   90.00
_cell.angle_gamma   90.00
#
_symmetry.space_group_name_H-M   'P 1'
#
loop_
_entity.id
_entity.type
_entity.pdbx_description
1 polymer ?
#
loop_
_entity_poly.entity_id
_entity_poly.type
_entity_poly.pdbx_seq_one_letter_code
_entity_poly.pdbx_strand_id
1 'polypeptide(L)' 'MPAFRLADEQGRVLDLMQKYADVPMSLADACLVRMSETMTDPVIFTTDADFRVYRRHGRQVIPCRTPY' A
#
# COMPACT_ATOMS: atom_id res chain seq x y z
N MET A 1 17.16 6.86 -3.95
CA MET A 1 15.76 6.86 -4.45
C MET A 1 15.09 8.11 -3.95
N PRO A 2 14.24 8.78 -4.75
CA PRO A 2 13.47 9.92 -4.25
C PRO A 2 12.57 9.46 -3.10
N ALA A 3 12.42 10.31 -2.08
CA ALA A 3 11.53 10.05 -0.96
C ALA A 3 10.07 10.08 -1.43
N PHE A 4 9.23 9.21 -0.86
CA PHE A 4 7.79 9.24 -1.10
C PHE A 4 7.20 10.56 -0.59
N ARG A 5 6.40 11.23 -1.43
CA ARG A 5 5.64 12.44 -1.06
C ARG A 5 4.19 12.23 -1.43
N LEU A 6 3.32 12.25 -0.43
CA LEU A 6 1.88 12.06 -0.62
C LEU A 6 1.28 13.07 -1.62
N ALA A 7 1.74 14.33 -1.60
CA ALA A 7 1.25 15.36 -2.53
C ALA A 7 1.45 14.99 -4.01
N ASP A 8 2.55 14.32 -4.34
CA ASP A 8 2.85 13.90 -5.71
C ASP A 8 2.02 12.67 -6.12
N GLU A 9 1.61 11.85 -5.14
CA GLU A 9 0.98 10.55 -5.33
C GLU A 9 -0.53 10.55 -4.96
N GLN A 10 -1.09 11.71 -4.62
CA GLN A 10 -2.41 11.85 -4.02
C GLN A 10 -3.52 11.17 -4.82
N GLY A 11 -3.49 11.26 -6.15
CA GLY A 11 -4.51 10.66 -7.01
C GLY A 11 -4.53 9.15 -6.86
N ARG A 12 -3.35 8.52 -6.90
CA ARG A 12 -3.22 7.07 -6.74
C ARG A 12 -3.59 6.60 -5.33
N VAL A 13 -3.25 7.38 -4.31
CA VAL A 13 -3.61 7.08 -2.92
C VAL A 13 -5.13 7.15 -2.74
N LEU A 14 -5.80 8.16 -3.29
CA LEU A 14 -7.26 8.28 -3.24
C LEU A 14 -7.96 7.16 -4.01
N ASP A 15 -7.44 6.77 -5.19
CA ASP A 15 -7.96 5.63 -5.94
C ASP A 15 -7.90 4.32 -5.13
N LEU A 16 -6.80 4.11 -4.39
CA LEU A 16 -6.65 2.94 -3.51
C LEU A 16 -7.66 2.96 -2.36
N MET A 17 -7.83 4.12 -1.71
CA MET A 17 -8.84 4.27 -0.65
C MET A 17 -10.25 4.00 -1.18
N GLN A 18 -10.58 4.50 -2.37
CA GLN A 18 -11.88 4.25 -3.00
C GLN A 18 -12.07 2.78 -3.38
N LYS A 19 -11.03 2.13 -3.92
CA LYS A 19 -11.05 0.70 -4.29
C LYS A 19 -11.30 -0.20 -3.09
N TYR A 20 -10.74 0.14 -1.94
CA TYR A 20 -10.84 -0.65 -0.71
C TYR A 20 -11.86 -0.07 0.27
N ALA A 21 -12.81 0.78 -0.15
CA ALA A 21 -13.75 1.43 0.76
C ALA A 21 -14.62 0.46 1.59
N ASP A 22 -14.84 -0.77 1.09
CA ASP A 22 -15.58 -1.83 1.78
C ASP A 22 -14.71 -2.65 2.77
N VAL A 23 -13.42 -2.35 2.86
CA VAL A 23 -12.41 -2.95 3.75
C VAL A 23 -11.78 -1.80 4.58
N PRO A 24 -11.35 -1.98 5.83
CA PRO A 24 -10.77 -0.89 6.61
C PRO A 24 -9.41 -0.42 6.07
N MET A 25 -9.39 0.42 5.03
CA MET A 25 -8.17 1.05 4.51
C MET A 25 -7.98 2.45 5.09
N SER A 26 -6.88 2.65 5.83
CA SER A 26 -6.46 3.99 6.27
C SER A 26 -5.66 4.72 5.18
N LEU A 27 -5.55 6.05 5.33
CA LEU A 27 -4.64 6.86 4.50
C LEU A 27 -3.19 6.35 4.56
N ALA A 28 -2.74 5.91 5.74
CA ALA A 28 -1.40 5.38 5.94
C ALA A 28 -1.18 4.10 5.14
N ASP A 29 -2.15 3.18 5.16
CA ASP A 29 -2.05 1.93 4.40
C ASP A 29 -2.04 2.18 2.91
N ALA A 30 -2.90 3.10 2.43
CA ALA A 30 -2.92 3.47 1.02
C ALA A 30 -1.57 4.07 0.56
N CYS A 31 -0.90 4.84 1.43
CA CYS A 31 0.46 5.30 1.16
C CYS A 31 1.46 4.14 1.08
N LEU A 32 1.39 3.17 2.00
CA LEU A 32 2.28 2.01 2.01
C LEU A 32 2.08 1.11 0.78
N VAL A 33 0.83 0.88 0.37
CA VAL A 33 0.52 0.19 -0.90
C VAL A 33 1.16 0.96 -2.06
N ARG A 34 1.01 2.29 -2.10
CA ARG A 34 1.57 3.10 -3.18
C ARG A 34 3.09 3.08 -3.21
N MET A 35 3.75 3.17 -2.06
CA MET A 35 5.21 3.00 -1.96
C MET A 35 5.67 1.63 -2.48
N SER A 36 4.88 0.57 -2.22
CA SER A 36 5.17 -0.77 -2.74
C SER A 36 5.04 -0.87 -4.27
N GLU A 37 4.33 0.06 -4.91
CA GLU A 37 4.21 0.09 -6.38
C GLU A 37 5.40 0.77 -7.05
N THR A 38 6.01 1.76 -6.40
CA THR A 38 7.05 2.62 -6.98
C THR A 38 8.48 2.18 -6.64
N MET A 39 8.66 1.37 -5.60
CA MET A 39 9.97 0.84 -5.21
C MET A 39 10.30 -0.48 -5.94
N THR A 40 11.58 -0.70 -6.24
CA THR A 40 12.03 -1.85 -7.05
C THR A 40 11.83 -3.20 -6.36
N ASP A 41 12.13 -3.31 -5.07
CA ASP A 41 11.97 -4.55 -4.28
C ASP A 41 11.38 -4.25 -2.89
N PRO A 42 10.09 -3.87 -2.81
CA PRO A 42 9.49 -3.45 -1.56
C PRO A 42 9.04 -4.64 -0.74
N VAL A 43 9.38 -4.60 0.55
CA VAL A 43 8.83 -5.51 1.57
C VAL A 43 8.21 -4.65 2.68
N ILE A 44 6.92 -4.84 2.93
CA ILE A 44 6.24 -4.20 4.05
C ILE A 44 6.42 -5.07 5.28
N PHE A 45 7.05 -4.52 6.31
CA PHE A 45 7.06 -5.14 7.63
C PHE A 45 5.89 -4.59 8.43
N THR A 46 4.94 -5.46 8.78
CA THR A 46 3.69 -5.04 9.43
C THR A 46 3.16 -6.12 10.35
N THR A 47 2.39 -5.72 11.36
CA THR A 47 1.57 -6.64 12.16
C THR A 47 0.11 -6.69 11.70
N ASP A 48 -0.25 -5.84 10.75
CA ASP A 48 -1.61 -5.67 10.26
C ASP A 48 -1.96 -6.75 9.22
N ALA A 49 -3.04 -7.49 9.50
CA ALA A 49 -3.51 -8.57 8.65
C ALA A 49 -4.17 -8.07 7.36
N ASP A 50 -4.61 -6.81 7.29
CA ASP A 50 -5.32 -6.27 6.12
C ASP A 50 -4.42 -6.16 4.88
N PHE A 51 -3.09 -6.09 5.08
CA PHE A 51 -2.11 -6.19 3.99
C PHE A 51 -2.14 -7.53 3.23
N ARG A 52 -2.81 -8.56 3.78
CA ARG A 52 -3.08 -9.82 3.05
C ARG A 52 -4.16 -9.65 1.99
N VAL A 53 -5.04 -8.65 2.12
CA VAL A 53 -6.13 -8.33 1.20
C VAL A 53 -5.68 -7.31 0.16
N TYR A 54 -4.91 -6.29 0.56
CA TYR A 54 -4.43 -5.26 -0.34
C TYR A 54 -3.57 -5.81 -1.48
N ARG A 55 -3.61 -5.14 -2.63
CA ARG A 55 -2.91 -5.53 -3.86
C ARG A 55 -2.22 -4.34 -4.48
N ARG A 56 -0.96 -4.53 -4.85
CA ARG A 56 -0.19 -3.59 -5.68
C ARG A 56 -0.42 -3.89 -7.16
N HIS A 57 -0.31 -2.88 -8.02
CA HIS A 57 -0.45 -3.04 -9.47
C HIS A 57 -1.74 -3.77 -9.85
N GLY A 58 -2.83 -3.45 -9.14
CA GLY A 58 -4.16 -4.03 -9.32
C GLY A 58 -4.37 -5.38 -8.63
N ARG A 59 -3.56 -6.40 -8.96
CA ARG A 59 -3.79 -7.81 -8.56
C ARG A 59 -2.59 -8.49 -7.89
N GLN A 60 -1.42 -7.85 -7.87
CA GLN A 60 -0.22 -8.48 -7.31
C GLN A 60 -0.26 -8.40 -5.79
N VAL A 61 0.13 -9.49 -5.13
CA VAL A 61 0.27 -9.51 -3.68
C VAL A 61 1.40 -8.57 -3.27
N ILE A 62 1.20 -7.82 -2.19
CA ILE A 62 2.23 -6.96 -1.64
C ILE A 62 3.18 -7.85 -0.82
N PRO A 63 4.49 -7.88 -1.12
CA PRO A 63 5.43 -8.66 -0.31
C PRO A 63 5.43 -8.13 1.12
N CYS A 64 5.06 -8.98 2.07
CA CYS A 64 4.98 -8.63 3.48
C CYS A 64 5.85 -9.56 4.34
N ARG A 65 6.26 -9.06 5.50
CA ARG A 65 6.89 -9.81 6.58
C ARG A 65 6.18 -9.45 7.88
N THR A 66 5.67 -10.46 8.56
CA THR A 66 4.89 -10.32 9.79
C THR A 66 5.63 -11.05 10.91
N PRO A 67 5.96 -10.41 12.05
CA PRO A 67 6.81 -11.00 13.10
C PRO A 67 6.02 -11.75 14.18
N TYR A 68 5.11 -12.62 13.77
CA TYR A 68 4.31 -13.45 14.67
C TYR A 68 3.95 -14.78 14.00
#